data_AF-A0A2M7TZD3-F1
#
_entry.id   AF-A0A2M7TZD3-F1
#
_cell.length_a   1.000
_cell.length_b   1.000
_cell.length_c   1.000
_cell.angle_alpha   90.00
_cell.angle_beta   90.00
_cell.angle_gamma   90.00
#
_symmetry.space_group_name_H-M   'P 1'
#
loop_
_entity.id
_entity.type
_entity.pdbx_description
1 polymer ?
#
loop_
_entity_poly.entity_id
_entity_poly.type
_entity_poly.pdbx_seq_one_letter_code
_entity_poly.pdbx_strand_id
1 'polypeptide(L)'
;MKHENPSPEHIAAEAGVKVANEANKAFDDKVSTHADLVALERVNNIPGVSVSDETYATIENREGQEYDRFDRFVGIAGDLIGRNTLGEKALYGSGQVESDPVAKPEAKAETSVFDQLSAEQQEKATKLTTAMAEKFGVSKEDFSVLRTTAEDGSDRFTLAYTAGNGLDMANSKEDYDPRRSWNGLFDKKADKNFMIEVDGQKIDSRTGMTEAAYDAFIADAKARGDKSLPDSQPLANENGELWTATWLTGEKAARGHARVADVRVDRVSADWYDRGDGGRVRRFRPAVVIE
;
A
#
# COMPACT_ATOMS: atom_id res chain seq x y z
N MET A 1 -40.46 -2.72 -37.65
CA MET A 1 -39.10 -3.08 -37.21
C MET A 1 -39.23 -4.28 -36.29
N LYS A 2 -38.55 -5.39 -36.57
CA LYS A 2 -38.53 -6.55 -35.67
C LYS A 2 -37.48 -6.24 -34.60
N HIS A 3 -37.90 -6.21 -33.34
CA HIS A 3 -36.96 -6.16 -32.23
C HIS A 3 -36.34 -7.54 -32.10
N GLU A 4 -35.05 -7.66 -32.44
CA GLU A 4 -34.28 -8.83 -32.09
C GLU A 4 -34.01 -8.80 -30.58
N ASN A 5 -34.35 -9.89 -29.90
CA ASN A 5 -34.03 -10.03 -28.49
C ASN A 5 -32.51 -10.15 -28.34
N PRO A 6 -31.91 -9.48 -27.33
CA PRO A 6 -30.49 -9.57 -27.08
C PRO A 6 -30.08 -11.03 -26.84
N SER A 7 -28.88 -11.39 -27.30
CA SER A 7 -28.35 -12.72 -27.10
C SER A 7 -28.13 -12.98 -25.59
N PRO A 8 -28.22 -14.24 -25.13
CA PRO A 8 -27.95 -14.61 -23.74
C PRO A 8 -26.59 -14.11 -23.22
N GLU A 9 -25.60 -14.03 -24.09
CA GLU A 9 -24.25 -13.51 -23.78
C GLU A 9 -24.27 -12.00 -23.52
N HIS A 10 -25.07 -11.24 -24.27
CA HIS A 10 -25.25 -9.80 -24.07
C HIS A 10 -25.95 -9.50 -22.74
N ILE A 11 -26.96 -10.30 -22.40
CA ILE A 11 -27.70 -10.20 -21.13
C ILE A 11 -26.76 -10.52 -19.94
N ALA A 12 -25.90 -11.54 -20.09
CA ALA A 12 -24.94 -11.90 -19.05
C ALA A 12 -23.86 -10.84 -18.84
N ALA A 13 -23.38 -10.20 -19.92
CA ALA A 13 -22.43 -9.10 -19.85
C ALA A 13 -23.04 -7.86 -19.19
N GLU A 14 -24.27 -7.49 -19.55
CA GLU A 14 -24.98 -6.37 -18.92
C GLU A 14 -25.26 -6.62 -17.44
N ALA A 15 -25.63 -7.86 -17.07
CA ALA A 15 -25.81 -8.25 -15.67
C ALA A 15 -24.48 -8.15 -14.89
N GLY A 16 -23.36 -8.61 -15.47
CA GLY A 16 -22.04 -8.51 -14.85
C GLY A 16 -21.58 -7.06 -14.64
N VAL A 17 -21.79 -6.20 -15.64
CA VAL A 17 -21.46 -4.76 -15.55
C VAL A 17 -22.32 -4.07 -14.49
N LYS A 18 -23.61 -4.41 -14.41
CA LYS A 18 -24.50 -3.88 -13.38
C LYS A 18 -24.07 -4.30 -11.97
N VAL A 19 -23.69 -5.57 -11.79
CA VAL A 19 -23.17 -6.09 -10.51
C VAL A 19 -21.89 -5.37 -10.09
N ALA A 20 -20.95 -5.17 -11.02
CA ALA A 20 -19.71 -4.45 -10.73
C ALA A 20 -19.95 -2.98 -10.36
N ASN A 21 -20.87 -2.31 -11.05
CA ASN A 21 -21.21 -0.91 -10.78
C ASN A 21 -21.95 -0.74 -9.45
N GLU A 22 -22.84 -1.68 -9.09
CA GLU A 22 -23.54 -1.65 -7.81
C GLU A 22 -22.61 -1.99 -6.63
N ALA A 23 -21.65 -2.91 -6.82
CA ALA A 23 -20.62 -3.23 -5.84
C ALA A 23 -19.67 -2.05 -5.59
N ASN A 24 -19.19 -1.40 -6.66
CA ASN A 24 -18.34 -0.21 -6.54
C ASN A 24 -19.07 0.94 -5.86
N LYS A 25 -20.34 1.19 -6.22
CA LYS A 25 -21.16 2.22 -5.57
C LYS A 25 -21.38 1.93 -4.08
N ALA A 26 -21.60 0.67 -3.71
CA ALA A 26 -21.76 0.27 -2.30
C ALA A 26 -20.46 0.43 -1.50
N PHE A 27 -19.30 0.26 -2.15
CA PHE A 27 -17.98 0.44 -1.57
C PHE A 27 -17.63 1.92 -1.37
N ASP A 28 -17.92 2.77 -2.37
CA ASP A 28 -17.68 4.22 -2.32
C ASP A 28 -18.58 4.93 -1.29
N ASP A 29 -19.80 4.45 -1.09
CA ASP A 29 -20.76 5.13 -0.21
C ASP A 29 -20.55 4.87 1.30
N LYS A 30 -19.75 3.88 1.76
CA LYS A 30 -19.76 3.48 3.19
C LYS A 30 -18.46 2.85 3.73
N VAL A 31 -17.63 3.67 4.38
CA VAL A 31 -16.65 3.23 5.38
C VAL A 31 -17.26 3.37 6.79
N SER A 32 -18.03 2.38 7.26
CA SER A 32 -18.16 2.08 8.69
C SER A 32 -18.77 0.69 8.96
N THR A 33 -18.28 0.06 10.03
CA THR A 33 -18.25 -1.38 10.36
C THR A 33 -19.58 -2.00 10.80
N HIS A 34 -20.67 -1.80 10.04
CA HIS A 34 -21.94 -2.51 10.28
C HIS A 34 -22.66 -2.98 9.01
N ALA A 35 -22.02 -2.87 7.85
CA ALA A 35 -22.65 -3.09 6.54
C ALA A 35 -22.40 -4.49 5.92
N ASP A 36 -21.54 -5.32 6.53
CA ASP A 36 -21.11 -6.59 5.92
C ASP A 36 -22.28 -7.57 5.72
N LEU A 37 -23.28 -7.57 6.60
CA LEU A 37 -24.44 -8.46 6.50
C LEU A 37 -25.43 -8.08 5.39
N VAL A 38 -25.59 -6.79 5.06
CA VAL A 38 -26.56 -6.33 4.04
C VAL A 38 -26.00 -6.49 2.63
N ALA A 39 -24.68 -6.42 2.46
CA ALA A 39 -24.02 -6.73 1.18
C ALA A 39 -24.13 -8.23 0.84
N LEU A 40 -23.96 -9.10 1.84
CA LEU A 40 -24.08 -10.56 1.69
C LEU A 40 -25.50 -11.01 1.30
N GLU A 41 -26.54 -10.41 1.87
CA GLU A 41 -27.94 -10.70 1.52
C GLU A 41 -28.29 -10.35 0.05
N ARG A 42 -27.67 -9.31 -0.51
CA ARG A 42 -27.92 -8.92 -1.91
C ARG A 42 -27.24 -9.84 -2.90
N VAL A 43 -26.05 -10.34 -2.57
CA VAL A 43 -25.29 -11.29 -3.39
C VAL A 43 -25.98 -12.66 -3.42
N ASN A 44 -26.57 -13.11 -2.31
CA ASN A 44 -27.31 -14.38 -2.23
C ASN A 44 -28.64 -14.40 -3.00
N ASN A 45 -29.15 -13.25 -3.47
CA ASN A 45 -30.36 -13.18 -4.30
C ASN A 45 -30.08 -13.35 -5.80
N ILE A 46 -28.83 -13.58 -6.20
CA ILE A 46 -28.43 -13.79 -7.60
C ILE A 46 -28.52 -15.30 -7.91
N PRO A 47 -29.31 -15.74 -8.91
CA PRO A 47 -29.43 -17.17 -9.24
C PRO A 47 -28.07 -17.81 -9.58
N GLY A 48 -27.66 -18.80 -8.79
CA GLY A 48 -26.40 -19.54 -8.95
C GLY A 48 -25.23 -19.03 -8.10
N VAL A 49 -25.46 -18.07 -7.20
CA VAL A 49 -24.44 -17.61 -6.25
C VAL A 49 -24.90 -17.97 -4.84
N SER A 50 -24.05 -18.66 -4.09
CA SER A 50 -24.25 -18.94 -2.66
C SER A 50 -22.99 -18.58 -1.88
N VAL A 51 -23.13 -17.73 -0.87
CA VAL A 51 -22.03 -17.42 0.06
C VAL A 51 -22.21 -18.25 1.33
N SER A 52 -21.28 -19.15 1.61
CA SER A 52 -21.28 -19.99 2.83
C SER A 52 -20.27 -19.46 3.85
N ASP A 53 -20.79 -18.96 4.97
CA ASP A 53 -20.08 -18.43 6.14
C ASP A 53 -19.19 -17.18 5.92
N GLU A 54 -19.16 -16.34 6.97
CA GLU A 54 -18.62 -14.98 7.04
C GLU A 54 -17.09 -14.86 6.82
N THR A 55 -16.45 -15.79 6.13
CA THR A 55 -14.99 -15.72 5.91
C THR A 55 -14.52 -16.24 4.55
N TYR A 56 -15.37 -16.90 3.75
CA TYR A 56 -14.99 -17.38 2.41
C TYR A 56 -16.20 -17.32 1.47
N ALA A 57 -16.19 -16.40 0.50
CA ALA A 57 -17.12 -16.53 -0.62
C ALA A 57 -16.53 -17.51 -1.63
N THR A 58 -17.04 -18.74 -1.63
CA THR A 58 -16.80 -19.70 -2.70
C THR A 58 -17.77 -19.37 -3.83
N ILE A 59 -17.26 -19.05 -5.02
CA ILE A 59 -18.11 -18.84 -6.20
C ILE A 59 -18.03 -20.10 -7.04
N GLU A 60 -19.18 -20.72 -7.26
CA GLU A 60 -19.32 -21.88 -8.14
C GLU A 60 -19.92 -21.40 -9.46
N ASN A 61 -19.28 -21.73 -10.59
CA ASN A 61 -19.90 -21.44 -11.89
C ASN A 61 -21.00 -22.47 -12.22
N ARG A 62 -21.77 -22.25 -13.30
CA ARG A 62 -22.81 -23.20 -13.75
C ARG A 62 -22.29 -24.60 -14.11
N GLU A 63 -20.98 -24.79 -14.16
CA GLU A 63 -20.31 -26.05 -14.47
C GLU A 63 -19.73 -26.74 -13.22
N GLY A 64 -19.96 -26.20 -12.02
CA GLY A 64 -19.49 -26.79 -10.75
C GLY A 64 -18.01 -26.55 -10.44
N GLN A 65 -17.37 -25.57 -11.09
CA GLN A 65 -15.99 -25.22 -10.77
C GLN A 65 -15.95 -24.25 -9.59
N GLU A 66 -15.30 -24.69 -8.51
CA GLU A 66 -15.01 -23.89 -7.33
C GLU A 66 -13.78 -23.00 -7.55
N TYR A 67 -13.92 -21.71 -7.23
CA TYR A 67 -12.82 -20.75 -7.24
C TYR A 67 -12.46 -20.39 -5.80
N ASP A 68 -11.24 -20.73 -5.41
CA ASP A 68 -10.71 -20.40 -4.10
C ASP A 68 -10.19 -18.94 -4.11
N ARG A 69 -10.77 -18.11 -3.22
CA ARG A 69 -10.50 -16.69 -2.91
C ARG A 69 -11.24 -15.60 -3.70
N PHE A 70 -11.87 -14.70 -2.92
CA PHE A 70 -12.46 -13.42 -3.32
C PHE A 70 -11.47 -12.49 -4.05
N ASP A 71 -10.17 -12.62 -3.76
CA ASP A 71 -9.10 -11.79 -4.35
C ASP A 71 -8.92 -12.01 -5.85
N ARG A 72 -9.20 -13.22 -6.35
CA ARG A 72 -9.22 -13.48 -7.81
C ARG A 72 -10.41 -12.83 -8.49
N PHE A 73 -11.54 -12.70 -7.80
CA PHE A 73 -12.74 -12.09 -8.37
C PHE A 73 -12.54 -10.59 -8.62
N VAL A 74 -11.97 -9.86 -7.66
CA VAL A 74 -11.67 -8.42 -7.83
C VAL A 74 -10.62 -8.18 -8.91
N GLY A 75 -9.58 -9.02 -8.97
CA GLY A 75 -8.57 -8.96 -10.03
C GLY A 75 -9.13 -9.26 -11.42
N ILE A 76 -9.95 -10.31 -11.55
CA ILE A 76 -10.58 -10.71 -12.83
C ILE A 76 -11.63 -9.67 -13.27
N ALA A 77 -12.42 -9.11 -12.35
CA ALA A 77 -13.38 -8.05 -12.64
C ALA A 77 -12.68 -6.76 -13.08
N GLY A 78 -11.57 -6.38 -12.41
CA GLY A 78 -10.73 -5.26 -12.83
C GLY A 78 -10.13 -5.45 -14.23
N ASP A 79 -9.62 -6.64 -14.53
CA ASP A 79 -9.05 -6.98 -15.85
C ASP A 79 -10.11 -7.01 -16.96
N LEU A 80 -11.32 -7.49 -16.67
CA LEU A 80 -12.45 -7.51 -17.62
C LEU A 80 -12.97 -6.09 -17.91
N ILE A 81 -13.03 -5.22 -16.90
CA ILE A 81 -13.44 -3.81 -17.07
C ILE A 81 -12.36 -3.01 -17.80
N GLY A 82 -11.08 -3.23 -17.50
CA GLY A 82 -9.95 -2.59 -18.17
C GLY A 82 -9.80 -2.99 -19.65
N ARG A 83 -10.18 -4.23 -20.01
CA ARG A 83 -10.17 -4.68 -21.41
C ARG A 83 -11.35 -4.15 -22.24
N ASN A 84 -12.49 -3.88 -21.63
CA ASN A 84 -13.65 -3.29 -22.32
C ASN A 84 -13.57 -1.76 -22.49
N THR A 85 -12.78 -1.06 -21.68
CA THR A 85 -12.58 0.40 -21.80
C THR A 85 -11.50 0.80 -22.83
N LEU A 86 -10.69 -0.14 -23.32
CA LEU A 86 -9.71 0.10 -24.38
C LEU A 86 -10.32 0.11 -25.81
N GLY A 87 -11.64 -0.06 -25.93
CA GLY A 87 -12.37 -0.03 -27.21
C GLY A 87 -12.80 1.35 -27.73
N GLU A 88 -12.73 2.42 -26.92
CA GLU A 88 -13.23 3.76 -27.31
C GLU A 88 -12.12 4.70 -27.82
N LYS A 89 -11.27 4.23 -28.74
CA LYS A 89 -10.23 5.06 -29.38
C LYS A 89 -10.63 5.64 -30.74
N ALA A 90 -11.92 5.84 -30.99
CA ALA A 90 -12.40 6.43 -32.24
C ALA A 90 -13.60 7.33 -32.02
N LEU A 91 -13.43 8.51 -31.41
CA LEU A 91 -14.38 9.66 -31.52
C LEU A 91 -13.89 10.92 -30.76
N TYR A 92 -12.69 11.43 -31.02
CA TYR A 92 -12.41 12.84 -30.72
C TYR A 92 -11.59 13.48 -31.84
N GLY A 93 -12.27 14.36 -32.58
CA GLY A 93 -11.71 15.17 -33.65
C GLY A 93 -10.71 16.19 -33.11
N SER A 94 -9.64 16.36 -33.86
CA SER A 94 -8.57 17.34 -33.63
C SER A 94 -9.07 18.76 -33.88
N GLY A 95 -9.56 19.42 -32.83
CA GLY A 95 -9.65 20.88 -32.76
C GLY A 95 -8.54 21.41 -31.86
N GLN A 96 -7.46 21.96 -32.44
CA GLN A 96 -6.48 22.74 -31.68
C GLN A 96 -7.14 24.05 -31.25
N VAL A 97 -7.47 24.16 -29.97
CA VAL A 97 -7.75 25.44 -29.32
C VAL A 97 -6.44 25.90 -28.70
N GLU A 98 -5.83 26.94 -29.26
CA GLU A 98 -4.75 27.68 -28.59
C GLU A 98 -5.33 28.31 -27.32
N SER A 99 -5.09 27.69 -26.17
CA SER A 99 -5.37 28.29 -24.87
C SER A 99 -4.15 29.11 -24.43
N ASP A 100 -4.37 30.38 -24.09
CA ASP A 100 -3.36 31.24 -23.49
C ASP A 100 -2.68 30.55 -22.28
N PRO A 101 -1.38 30.79 -22.06
CA PRO A 101 -0.67 30.19 -20.93
C PRO A 101 -1.28 30.69 -19.61
N VAL A 102 -2.03 29.82 -18.95
CA VAL A 102 -2.49 30.05 -17.57
C VAL A 102 -1.25 30.23 -16.70
N ALA A 103 -1.10 31.41 -16.09
CA ALA A 103 -0.01 31.71 -15.19
C ALA A 103 0.08 30.63 -14.12
N LYS A 104 1.22 29.93 -14.07
CA LYS A 104 1.51 28.88 -13.09
C LYS A 104 1.44 29.51 -11.69
N PRO A 105 0.51 29.09 -10.81
CA PRO A 105 0.43 29.66 -9.48
C PRO A 105 1.77 29.46 -8.77
N GLU A 106 2.31 30.53 -8.18
CA GLU A 106 3.49 30.47 -7.33
C GLU A 106 3.16 29.55 -6.15
N ALA A 107 3.72 28.34 -6.15
CA ALA A 107 3.56 27.39 -5.07
C ALA A 107 4.14 28.00 -3.79
N LYS A 108 3.29 28.24 -2.78
CA LYS A 108 3.78 28.54 -1.43
C LYS A 108 4.65 27.37 -1.00
N ALA A 109 5.88 27.64 -0.59
CA ALA A 109 6.76 26.64 -0.01
C ALA A 109 6.02 25.98 1.18
N GLU A 110 5.69 24.70 1.05
CA GLU A 110 5.08 23.95 2.13
C GLU A 110 6.08 23.87 3.28
N THR A 111 5.63 24.24 4.49
CA THR A 111 6.42 24.14 5.71
C THR A 111 6.78 22.66 5.95
N SER A 112 8.06 22.36 6.13
CA SER A 112 8.53 20.99 6.41
C SER A 112 7.79 20.40 7.61
N VAL A 113 7.49 19.09 7.57
CA VAL A 113 6.88 18.39 8.72
C VAL A 113 7.76 18.51 9.97
N PHE A 114 9.08 18.57 9.82
CA PHE A 114 10.01 18.78 10.93
C PHE A 114 9.78 20.11 11.64
N ASP A 115 9.44 21.17 10.91
CA ASP A 115 9.20 22.51 11.47
C ASP A 115 7.86 22.58 12.24
N GLN A 116 7.02 21.55 12.12
CA GLN A 116 5.75 21.44 12.85
C GLN A 116 5.93 20.77 14.23
N LEU A 117 7.08 20.16 14.49
CA LEU A 117 7.42 19.57 15.78
C LEU A 117 7.64 20.63 16.86
N SER A 118 7.38 20.27 18.12
CA SER A 118 7.88 21.08 19.26
C SER A 118 9.41 21.09 19.31
N ALA A 119 10.01 22.07 19.99
CA ALA A 119 11.48 22.13 20.12
C ALA A 119 12.08 20.85 20.73
N GLU A 120 11.40 20.27 21.72
CA GLU A 120 11.79 19.01 22.36
C GLU A 120 11.71 17.83 21.37
N GLN A 121 10.65 17.79 20.56
CA GLN A 121 10.49 16.78 19.50
C GLN A 121 11.51 16.94 18.38
N GLN A 122 11.88 18.16 18.00
CA GLN A 122 12.95 18.43 17.01
C GLN A 122 14.31 17.94 17.51
N GLU A 123 14.64 18.21 18.77
CA GLU A 123 15.86 17.71 19.39
C GLU A 123 15.87 16.17 19.40
N LYS A 124 14.78 15.54 19.85
CA LYS A 124 14.62 14.09 19.88
C LYS A 124 14.73 13.48 18.49
N ALA A 125 14.05 14.04 17.49
CA ALA A 125 14.14 13.61 16.10
C ALA A 125 15.58 13.67 15.57
N THR A 126 16.32 14.75 15.85
CA THR A 126 17.73 14.90 15.44
C THR A 126 18.64 13.83 16.05
N LYS A 127 18.44 13.51 17.33
CA LYS A 127 19.18 12.44 18.03
C LYS A 127 18.82 11.07 17.47
N LEU A 128 17.53 10.79 17.27
CA LEU A 128 17.04 9.55 16.67
C LEU A 128 17.63 9.36 15.26
N THR A 129 17.62 10.40 14.41
CA THR A 129 18.22 10.35 13.06
C THR A 129 19.69 9.97 13.13
N THR A 130 20.44 10.60 14.03
CA THR A 130 21.87 10.29 14.21
C THR A 130 22.07 8.84 14.64
N ALA A 131 21.35 8.39 15.67
CA ALA A 131 21.49 7.03 16.20
C ALA A 131 21.06 5.96 15.18
N MET A 132 20.00 6.20 14.40
CA MET A 132 19.55 5.27 13.34
C MET A 132 20.51 5.25 12.15
N ALA A 133 20.99 6.40 11.69
CA ALA A 133 21.98 6.48 10.61
C ALA A 133 23.25 5.71 10.96
N GLU A 134 23.79 5.92 12.17
CA GLU A 134 24.95 5.18 12.67
C GLU A 134 24.66 3.68 12.81
N LYS A 135 23.48 3.31 13.31
CA LYS A 135 23.09 1.91 13.50
C LYS A 135 23.04 1.12 12.20
N PHE A 136 22.48 1.73 11.16
CA PHE A 136 22.22 1.07 9.89
C PHE A 136 23.27 1.38 8.81
N GLY A 137 24.24 2.25 9.12
CA GLY A 137 25.31 2.61 8.19
C GLY A 137 24.81 3.37 6.96
N VAL A 138 23.82 4.25 7.15
CA VAL A 138 23.18 5.05 6.08
C VAL A 138 23.30 6.54 6.38
N SER A 139 22.94 7.41 5.44
CA SER A 139 23.06 8.87 5.61
C SER A 139 21.97 9.40 6.53
N LYS A 140 22.23 10.54 7.19
CA LYS A 140 21.20 11.21 8.02
C LYS A 140 20.08 11.79 7.15
N GLU A 141 20.42 12.19 5.93
CA GLU A 141 19.54 12.75 4.92
C GLU A 141 18.56 11.70 4.34
N ASP A 142 18.83 10.41 4.57
CA ASP A 142 17.96 9.30 4.16
C ASP A 142 16.76 9.10 5.09
N PHE A 143 16.63 9.93 6.13
CA PHE A 143 15.53 9.91 7.07
C PHE A 143 14.65 11.15 6.92
N SER A 144 13.35 10.96 7.13
CA SER A 144 12.38 12.06 7.16
C SER A 144 11.39 11.87 8.31
N VAL A 145 10.88 12.98 8.83
CA VAL A 145 9.78 12.97 9.78
C VAL A 145 8.47 12.94 9.00
N LEU A 146 7.67 11.92 9.28
CA LEU A 146 6.36 11.70 8.71
C LEU A 146 5.30 12.12 9.73
N ARG A 147 4.24 12.77 9.27
CA ARG A 147 3.07 13.11 10.08
C ARG A 147 1.90 12.23 9.68
N THR A 148 1.29 11.58 10.67
CA THR A 148 0.05 10.83 10.52
C THR A 148 -0.96 11.31 11.56
N THR A 149 -2.23 10.96 11.37
CA THR A 149 -3.28 11.18 12.36
C THR A 149 -3.51 9.90 13.14
N ALA A 150 -3.41 9.96 14.46
CA ALA A 150 -3.75 8.84 15.34
C ALA A 150 -5.27 8.62 15.43
N GLU A 151 -5.70 7.50 16.03
CA GLU A 151 -7.13 7.16 16.17
C GLU A 151 -7.94 8.20 16.95
N ASP A 152 -7.30 8.90 17.89
CA ASP A 152 -7.91 9.97 18.68
C ASP A 152 -7.92 11.34 17.97
N GLY A 153 -7.45 11.39 16.71
CA GLY A 153 -7.34 12.61 15.91
C GLY A 153 -6.10 13.45 16.19
N SER A 154 -5.25 13.05 17.14
CA SER A 154 -4.00 13.76 17.42
C SER A 154 -2.95 13.52 16.33
N ASP A 155 -2.01 14.44 16.20
CA ASP A 155 -0.86 14.26 15.32
C ASP A 155 0.12 13.25 15.92
N ARG A 156 0.54 12.30 15.09
CA ARG A 156 1.63 11.37 15.38
C ARG A 156 2.79 11.64 14.44
N PHE A 157 3.97 11.85 15.01
CA PHE A 157 5.19 12.05 14.25
C PHE A 157 6.04 10.79 14.28
N THR A 158 6.53 10.36 13.13
CA THR A 158 7.36 9.16 12.99
C THR A 158 8.62 9.53 12.23
N LEU A 159 9.79 9.26 12.81
CA LEU A 159 11.02 9.30 12.06
C LEU A 159 11.17 7.98 11.31
N ALA A 160 11.35 8.02 9.99
CA ALA A 160 11.49 6.82 9.17
C ALA A 160 12.62 6.95 8.16
N TYR A 161 13.24 5.83 7.80
CA TYR A 161 14.13 5.74 6.64
C TYR A 161 13.31 5.79 5.35
N THR A 162 13.48 6.86 4.58
CA THR A 162 12.68 7.20 3.40
C THR A 162 13.46 7.07 2.09
N ALA A 163 14.76 6.80 2.12
CA ALA A 163 15.54 6.66 0.90
C ALA A 163 15.28 5.33 0.16
N GLY A 164 15.32 5.41 -1.17
CA GLY A 164 15.39 4.29 -2.11
C GLY A 164 14.41 3.15 -1.85
N ASN A 165 14.89 1.92 -2.04
CA ASN A 165 14.14 0.66 -1.92
C ASN A 165 14.26 0.00 -0.53
N GLY A 166 14.44 0.78 0.54
CA GLY A 166 14.60 0.23 1.89
C GLY A 166 15.92 -0.53 2.10
N LEU A 167 16.07 -1.15 3.26
CA LEU A 167 17.28 -1.91 3.62
C LEU A 167 17.10 -3.41 3.34
N ASP A 168 18.06 -4.00 2.62
CA ASP A 168 18.19 -5.44 2.53
C ASP A 168 19.00 -5.97 3.73
N MET A 169 18.35 -6.75 4.60
CA MET A 169 18.96 -7.29 5.82
C MET A 169 19.82 -8.54 5.58
N ALA A 170 20.00 -8.94 4.32
CA ALA A 170 20.64 -10.17 3.92
C ALA A 170 21.72 -9.97 2.84
N ASN A 171 22.26 -11.09 2.34
CA ASN A 171 23.14 -11.09 1.17
C ASN A 171 22.31 -10.86 -0.10
N SER A 172 22.52 -9.72 -0.77
CA SER A 172 21.77 -9.33 -1.98
C SER A 172 21.90 -10.30 -3.17
N LYS A 173 22.85 -11.24 -3.12
CA LYS A 173 23.06 -12.27 -4.14
C LYS A 173 22.13 -13.47 -4.01
N GLU A 174 21.45 -13.63 -2.86
CA GLU A 174 20.58 -14.77 -2.59
C GLU A 174 19.12 -14.40 -2.82
N ASP A 175 18.38 -15.24 -3.55
CA ASP A 175 16.96 -14.99 -3.84
C ASP A 175 16.07 -15.12 -2.59
N TYR A 176 16.53 -15.86 -1.59
CA TYR A 176 15.84 -16.08 -0.32
C TYR A 176 16.83 -16.05 0.84
N ASP A 177 16.49 -15.32 1.91
CA ASP A 177 17.25 -15.33 3.17
C ASP A 177 16.30 -15.07 4.36
N PRO A 178 16.30 -15.93 5.39
CA PRO A 178 15.46 -15.75 6.57
C PRO A 178 15.58 -14.38 7.25
N ARG A 179 16.72 -13.69 7.15
CA ARG A 179 16.92 -12.35 7.72
C ARG A 179 16.05 -11.28 7.09
N ARG A 180 15.55 -11.49 5.86
CA ARG A 180 14.57 -10.60 5.21
C ARG A 180 13.14 -10.84 5.67
N SER A 181 12.87 -12.00 6.25
CA SER A 181 11.53 -12.34 6.71
C SER A 181 11.17 -11.58 7.97
N TRP A 182 9.88 -11.36 8.20
CA TRP A 182 9.39 -10.81 9.45
C TRP A 182 9.92 -11.58 10.67
N ASN A 183 9.89 -12.91 10.63
CA ASN A 183 10.45 -13.74 11.70
C ASN A 183 11.94 -13.48 11.95
N GLY A 184 12.71 -13.20 10.90
CA GLY A 184 14.13 -12.84 11.01
C GLY A 184 14.33 -11.46 11.64
N LEU A 185 13.51 -10.48 11.25
CA LEU A 185 13.54 -9.13 11.84
C LEU A 185 13.17 -9.15 13.33
N PHE A 186 12.30 -10.08 13.74
CA PHE A 186 11.83 -10.23 15.13
C PHE A 186 12.42 -11.44 15.86
N ASP A 187 13.52 -12.02 15.36
CA ASP A 187 14.25 -13.04 16.10
C ASP A 187 14.89 -12.40 17.33
N LYS A 188 14.62 -12.96 18.52
CA LYS A 188 15.19 -12.51 19.80
C LYS A 188 16.72 -12.44 19.77
N LYS A 189 17.38 -13.32 19.00
CA LYS A 189 18.84 -13.29 18.85
C LYS A 189 19.32 -12.08 18.04
N ALA A 190 18.46 -11.53 17.21
CA ALA A 190 18.71 -10.37 16.35
C ALA A 190 18.22 -9.05 16.96
N ASP A 191 17.46 -9.04 18.06
CA ASP A 191 16.89 -7.81 18.66
C ASP A 191 17.92 -6.69 18.83
N LYS A 192 19.14 -7.02 19.30
CA LYS A 192 20.22 -6.04 19.47
C LYS A 192 20.60 -5.31 18.19
N ASN A 193 20.30 -5.85 17.00
CA ASN A 193 20.58 -5.25 15.71
C ASN A 193 19.55 -4.17 15.34
N PHE A 194 18.43 -4.09 16.06
CA PHE A 194 17.36 -3.12 15.84
C PHE A 194 17.17 -2.13 17.00
N MET A 195 17.84 -2.38 18.12
CA MET A 195 17.89 -1.41 19.22
C MET A 195 18.92 -0.31 18.93
N ILE A 196 18.46 0.94 19.03
CA ILE A 196 19.30 2.15 19.10
C ILE A 196 19.31 2.69 20.53
N GLU A 197 20.30 3.50 20.87
CA GLU A 197 20.40 4.15 22.19
C GLU A 197 20.37 5.67 22.02
N VAL A 198 19.44 6.33 22.71
CA VAL A 198 19.30 7.80 22.73
C VAL A 198 19.09 8.22 24.17
N ASP A 199 19.92 9.15 24.67
CA ASP A 199 19.86 9.65 26.04
C ASP A 199 19.83 8.52 27.11
N GLY A 200 20.58 7.44 26.85
CA GLY A 200 20.66 6.25 27.72
C GLY A 200 19.45 5.31 27.66
N GLN A 201 18.45 5.60 26.80
CA GLN A 201 17.28 4.76 26.60
C GLN A 201 17.45 3.90 25.35
N LYS A 202 17.09 2.62 25.46
CA LYS A 202 17.05 1.69 24.32
C LYS A 202 15.71 1.79 23.61
N ILE A 203 15.74 2.12 22.33
CA ILE A 203 14.57 2.32 21.48
C ILE A 203 14.60 1.29 20.35
N ASP A 204 13.46 0.66 20.08
CA ASP A 204 13.32 -0.35 19.02
C ASP A 204 12.96 0.33 17.69
N SER A 205 13.87 0.27 16.72
CA SER A 205 13.70 0.90 15.41
C SER A 205 12.71 0.19 14.48
N ARG A 206 12.02 -0.86 14.94
CA ARG A 206 10.98 -1.57 14.18
C ARG A 206 9.59 -0.98 14.41
N THR A 207 9.42 -0.16 15.43
CA THR A 207 8.09 0.18 15.97
C THR A 207 7.28 1.20 15.19
N GLY A 208 7.93 2.04 14.38
CA GLY A 208 7.26 3.18 13.74
C GLY A 208 6.69 2.94 12.35
N MET A 209 7.05 1.84 11.65
CA MET A 209 6.64 1.63 10.26
C MET A 209 5.26 0.97 10.20
N THR A 210 4.22 1.73 10.47
CA THR A 210 2.81 1.34 10.30
C THR A 210 2.34 1.56 8.86
N GLU A 211 1.15 1.08 8.52
CA GLU A 211 0.54 1.38 7.21
C GLU A 211 0.36 2.89 7.00
N ALA A 212 -0.17 3.59 8.01
CA ALA A 212 -0.32 5.04 7.95
C ALA A 212 1.02 5.77 7.78
N ALA A 213 2.09 5.30 8.41
CA ALA A 213 3.42 5.88 8.23
C ALA A 213 3.93 5.63 6.80
N TYR A 214 3.72 4.44 6.26
CA TYR A 214 4.08 4.12 4.87
C TYR A 214 3.28 4.96 3.85
N ASP A 215 1.97 5.16 4.08
CA ASP A 215 1.15 6.06 3.27
C ASP A 215 1.68 7.50 3.29
N ALA A 216 1.98 8.03 4.47
CA ALA A 216 2.55 9.36 4.62
C ALA A 216 3.90 9.50 3.91
N PHE A 217 4.73 8.46 3.95
CA PHE A 217 5.99 8.38 3.22
C PHE A 217 5.80 8.47 1.70
N ILE A 218 4.86 7.71 1.13
CA ILE A 218 4.59 7.75 -0.31
C ILE A 218 3.92 9.08 -0.70
N ALA A 219 3.06 9.65 0.16
CA ALA A 219 2.47 10.96 -0.07
C ALA A 219 3.52 12.07 -0.10
N ASP A 220 4.50 12.02 0.81
CA ASP A 220 5.63 12.95 0.87
C ASP A 220 6.51 12.86 -0.40
N ALA A 221 6.80 11.65 -0.88
CA ALA A 221 7.49 11.46 -2.17
C ALA A 221 6.73 12.09 -3.35
N LYS A 222 5.40 11.95 -3.39
CA LYS A 222 4.56 12.59 -4.40
C LYS A 222 4.58 14.12 -4.28
N ALA A 223 4.52 14.65 -3.06
CA ALA A 223 4.53 16.09 -2.82
C ALA A 223 5.85 16.75 -3.28
N ARG A 224 6.97 16.05 -3.13
CA ARG A 224 8.27 16.46 -3.70
C ARG A 224 8.34 16.40 -5.24
N GLY A 225 7.38 15.75 -5.88
CA GLY A 225 7.36 15.55 -7.32
C GLY A 225 8.29 14.42 -7.79
N ASP A 226 8.56 13.42 -6.93
CA ASP A 226 9.35 12.26 -7.29
C ASP A 226 8.67 11.53 -8.47
N LYS A 227 9.41 11.35 -9.58
CA LYS A 227 8.87 10.75 -10.81
C LYS A 227 8.52 9.27 -10.64
N SER A 228 9.36 8.57 -9.89
CA SER A 228 9.20 7.16 -9.58
C SER A 228 9.14 7.03 -8.07
N LEU A 229 8.07 6.40 -7.58
CA LEU A 229 7.84 6.28 -6.15
C LEU A 229 8.70 5.15 -5.54
N PRO A 230 9.10 5.26 -4.26
CA PRO A 230 9.71 4.16 -3.54
C PRO A 230 8.89 2.87 -3.60
N ASP A 231 9.56 1.70 -3.60
CA ASP A 231 8.92 0.37 -3.62
C ASP A 231 7.93 0.18 -4.79
N SER A 232 8.19 0.86 -5.91
CA SER A 232 7.36 0.81 -7.13
C SER A 232 8.11 0.16 -8.30
N GLN A 233 7.38 -0.50 -9.20
CA GLN A 233 7.96 -1.07 -10.42
C GLN A 233 8.61 0.00 -11.32
N PRO A 234 8.05 1.22 -11.48
CA PRO A 234 8.73 2.31 -12.16
C PRO A 234 10.13 2.62 -11.60
N LEU A 235 10.29 2.72 -10.28
CA LEU A 235 11.58 3.00 -9.65
C LEU A 235 12.59 1.87 -9.89
N ALA A 236 12.14 0.63 -9.79
CA ALA A 236 12.95 -0.55 -10.11
C ALA A 236 13.47 -0.49 -11.56
N ASN A 237 12.60 -0.14 -12.51
CA ASN A 237 12.98 0.00 -13.91
C ASN A 237 13.95 1.17 -14.14
N GLU A 238 13.74 2.31 -13.48
CA GLU A 238 14.58 3.50 -13.59
C GLU A 238 16.01 3.24 -13.10
N ASN A 239 16.14 2.53 -11.98
CA ASN A 239 17.44 2.28 -11.35
C ASN A 239 18.10 0.96 -11.82
N GLY A 240 17.41 0.15 -12.62
CA GLY A 240 17.87 -1.20 -12.97
C GLY A 240 17.94 -2.15 -11.76
N GLU A 241 17.12 -1.88 -10.74
CA GLU A 241 17.04 -2.65 -9.50
C GLU A 241 15.79 -3.54 -9.45
N LEU A 242 15.68 -4.34 -8.41
CA LEU A 242 14.48 -5.10 -8.14
C LEU A 242 13.39 -4.20 -7.58
N TRP A 243 12.16 -4.48 -7.99
CA TRP A 243 11.01 -4.01 -7.25
C TRP A 243 11.00 -4.59 -5.83
N THR A 244 10.60 -3.77 -4.86
CA THR A 244 10.65 -4.09 -3.44
C THR A 244 9.33 -3.85 -2.74
N ALA A 245 9.21 -4.47 -1.57
CA ALA A 245 8.07 -4.34 -0.69
C ALA A 245 8.56 -4.28 0.77
N THR A 246 8.00 -3.37 1.56
CA THR A 246 8.42 -3.07 2.92
C THR A 246 7.57 -3.82 3.94
N TRP A 247 8.21 -4.52 4.89
CA TRP A 247 7.49 -5.02 6.07
C TRP A 247 7.01 -3.84 6.92
N LEU A 248 5.72 -3.82 7.24
CA LEU A 248 5.13 -2.82 8.12
C LEU A 248 5.37 -3.20 9.58
N THR A 249 6.61 -3.02 10.04
CA THR A 249 7.08 -3.53 11.35
C THR A 249 6.40 -2.90 12.57
N GLY A 250 5.69 -1.77 12.39
CA GLY A 250 4.82 -1.19 13.41
C GLY A 250 3.47 -1.90 13.57
N GLU A 251 3.09 -2.74 12.61
CA GLU A 251 1.85 -3.51 12.64
C GLU A 251 2.01 -4.82 13.44
N LYS A 252 0.89 -5.33 13.97
CA LYS A 252 0.90 -6.64 14.63
C LYS A 252 0.80 -7.76 13.59
N ALA A 253 1.72 -8.72 13.63
CA ALA A 253 1.58 -9.98 12.92
C ALA A 253 0.39 -10.79 13.44
N ALA A 254 -0.28 -11.53 12.55
CA ALA A 254 -1.46 -12.33 12.87
C ALA A 254 -1.48 -13.65 12.08
N ARG A 255 -1.87 -14.76 12.74
CA ARG A 255 -2.10 -16.07 12.10
C ARG A 255 -0.99 -16.54 11.15
N GLY A 256 0.28 -16.37 11.56
CA GLY A 256 1.43 -16.77 10.73
C GLY A 256 1.76 -15.80 9.59
N HIS A 257 1.10 -14.65 9.52
CA HIS A 257 1.29 -13.64 8.50
C HIS A 257 1.67 -12.30 9.13
N ALA A 258 2.26 -11.41 8.33
CA ALA A 258 2.52 -10.03 8.69
C ALA A 258 2.20 -9.10 7.52
N ARG A 259 2.01 -7.82 7.80
CA ARG A 259 1.66 -6.81 6.80
C ARG A 259 2.91 -6.38 6.02
N VAL A 260 2.76 -6.31 4.71
CA VAL A 260 3.74 -5.74 3.78
C VAL A 260 3.05 -4.67 2.97
N ALA A 261 3.74 -3.57 2.70
CA ALA A 261 3.29 -2.55 1.75
C ALA A 261 4.24 -2.41 0.56
N ASP A 262 3.67 -2.09 -0.58
CA ASP A 262 4.36 -1.75 -1.82
C ASP A 262 3.60 -0.65 -2.56
N VAL A 263 4.14 -0.16 -3.68
CA VAL A 263 3.43 0.77 -4.56
C VAL A 263 3.05 0.08 -5.86
N ARG A 264 1.74 -0.01 -6.12
CA ARG A 264 1.15 -0.56 -7.35
C ARG A 264 0.31 0.51 -8.03
N VAL A 265 0.60 0.79 -9.30
CA VAL A 265 -0.16 1.77 -10.12
C VAL A 265 -0.34 3.10 -9.37
N ASP A 266 0.78 3.62 -8.84
CA ASP A 266 0.88 4.87 -8.09
C ASP A 266 0.05 4.94 -6.79
N ARG A 267 -0.36 3.80 -6.25
CA ARG A 267 -1.08 3.70 -4.97
C ARG A 267 -0.34 2.78 -4.01
N VAL A 268 -0.43 3.09 -2.72
CA VAL A 268 -0.02 2.15 -1.70
C VAL A 268 -0.96 0.95 -1.75
N SER A 269 -0.38 -0.24 -1.76
CA SER A 269 -1.08 -1.50 -1.59
C SER A 269 -0.44 -2.21 -0.40
N ALA A 270 -1.26 -2.62 0.55
CA ALA A 270 -0.81 -3.33 1.73
C ALA A 270 -1.54 -4.66 1.85
N ASP A 271 -0.79 -5.74 1.99
CA ASP A 271 -1.26 -7.12 1.93
C ASP A 271 -0.71 -7.94 3.12
N TRP A 272 -1.35 -9.07 3.42
CA TRP A 272 -0.85 -10.05 4.40
C TRP A 272 0.02 -11.10 3.70
N TYR A 273 1.25 -11.28 4.16
CA TYR A 273 2.19 -12.27 3.64
C TYR A 273 2.69 -13.22 4.74
N ASP A 274 3.09 -14.43 4.36
CA ASP A 274 3.73 -15.38 5.27
C ASP A 274 4.92 -14.70 5.97
N ARG A 275 4.91 -14.69 7.30
CA ARG A 275 5.94 -14.00 8.10
C ARG A 275 7.33 -14.68 8.02
N GLY A 276 7.42 -15.87 7.44
CA GLY A 276 8.65 -16.59 7.09
C GLY A 276 9.13 -16.33 5.66
N ASP A 277 8.40 -15.53 4.86
CA ASP A 277 8.83 -15.14 3.52
C ASP A 277 10.05 -14.21 3.59
N GLY A 278 11.21 -14.76 3.23
CA GLY A 278 12.50 -14.08 3.15
C GLY A 278 12.91 -13.75 1.72
N GLY A 279 11.96 -13.63 0.79
CA GLY A 279 12.25 -13.34 -0.61
C GLY A 279 13.04 -12.04 -0.81
N ARG A 280 13.88 -12.00 -1.85
CA ARG A 280 14.80 -10.90 -2.16
C ARG A 280 14.17 -9.52 -2.38
N VAL A 281 12.85 -9.44 -2.54
CA VAL A 281 12.09 -8.19 -2.68
C VAL A 281 11.68 -7.59 -1.34
N ARG A 282 11.78 -8.36 -0.24
CA ARG A 282 11.41 -7.91 1.09
C ARG A 282 12.47 -7.00 1.67
N ARG A 283 12.03 -5.89 2.24
CA ARG A 283 12.87 -4.83 2.76
C ARG A 283 12.43 -4.42 4.15
N PHE A 284 13.40 -3.93 4.90
CA PHE A 284 13.20 -3.32 6.20
C PHE A 284 13.38 -1.81 6.07
N ARG A 285 12.45 -1.04 6.65
CA ARG A 285 12.59 0.42 6.78
C ARG A 285 12.54 0.76 8.27
N PRO A 286 13.68 1.06 8.90
CA PRO A 286 13.67 1.40 10.32
C PRO A 286 12.87 2.68 10.53
N ALA A 287 12.02 2.66 11.55
CA ALA A 287 11.17 3.78 11.92
C ALA A 287 10.83 3.76 13.41
N VAL A 288 10.65 4.95 13.99
CA VAL A 288 10.39 5.18 15.42
C VAL A 288 9.38 6.32 15.57
N VAL A 289 8.41 6.15 16.47
CA VAL A 289 7.48 7.22 16.85
C VAL A 289 8.20 8.26 17.74
N ILE A 290 8.07 9.53 17.40
CA ILE A 290 8.58 10.66 18.18
C ILE A 290 7.49 11.04 19.19
N GLU A 291 7.62 10.51 20.40
CA GLU A 291 6.80 10.91 21.57
C GLU A 291 7.29 12.20 22.22
#